data_AF-E3MQI9-F1
#
_entry.id   AF-E3MQI9-F1
#
_cell.length_a   1.000
_cell.length_b   1.000
_cell.length_c   1.000
_cell.angle_alpha   90.00
_cell.angle_beta   90.00
_cell.angle_gamma   90.00
#
_symmetry.space_group_name_H-M   'P 1'
#
loop_
_entity.id
_entity.type
_entity.pdbx_description
1 polymer ?
#
loop_
_entity_poly.entity_id
_entity_poly.type
_entity_poly.pdbx_seq_one_letter_code
_entity_poly.pdbx_strand_id
1 'polypeptide(L)'
;MRMNRYIFQKKNSREKNEKTLSFYLNSESKEEDVDLQMIRLFNYLSDLFNNKTITVWIRPFRIATSHFLFSNLQFESCLFFKILGDESEILSNKDASQLLDMLKPTVGVTLKCRVEEGFNQRNIFNLKRIIVTNAKWVSFDDLLNMDCERAFFKKHSFTEEDIKKFINHWMDGNNPKLMHLRLNCFKLEPNWEHILEGIAYGVWEEKEKKKRPRNFKDHYIYSIEEIDCKNGLDFERKSDGMIGTVIHQWRKTSVREILNLPRLYIFHARWLTFDDLLNMECETAHLRYHSFTEEDVKKFINHWMAGSNPKLMHLRLRGFNLSPNWEHILEGIEYGVWEEKEKKKRPRNFKDHYIYSIEEIDCKNGLDFERKSDGMIGTVIHQSDWIDFVVWHDIQF
;
A
#
# COMPACT_ATOMS: atom_id res chain seq x y z
N MET A 1 44.19 34.63 7.67
CA MET A 1 45.11 35.04 6.58
C MET A 1 45.27 33.85 5.64
N ARG A 2 44.94 34.02 4.36
CA ARG A 2 45.12 33.11 3.21
C ARG A 2 44.48 31.72 3.26
N MET A 3 43.32 31.58 2.59
CA MET A 3 42.88 30.33 2.00
C MET A 3 42.91 30.49 0.47
N ASN A 4 43.61 29.57 -0.20
CA ASN A 4 44.09 29.69 -1.57
C ASN A 4 42.94 29.72 -2.59
N ARG A 5 43.07 30.67 -3.53
CA ARG A 5 42.34 30.74 -4.80
C ARG A 5 42.61 29.48 -5.64
N TYR A 6 41.58 28.69 -5.91
CA TYR A 6 41.56 27.86 -7.11
C TYR A 6 40.76 28.58 -8.19
N ILE A 7 41.52 29.16 -9.12
CA ILE A 7 41.04 29.67 -10.40
C ILE A 7 40.73 28.43 -11.25
N PHE A 8 39.46 28.09 -11.44
CA PHE A 8 39.09 27.18 -12.52
C PHE A 8 39.10 27.97 -13.84
N GLN A 9 40.12 27.66 -14.64
CA GLN A 9 40.27 28.15 -16.00
C GLN A 9 39.06 27.75 -16.84
N LYS A 10 38.44 28.78 -17.41
CA LYS A 10 37.46 28.74 -18.48
C LYS A 10 38.05 28.01 -19.70
N LYS A 11 37.79 26.71 -19.83
CA LYS A 11 38.01 25.99 -21.09
C LYS A 11 36.77 26.22 -21.95
N ASN A 12 36.83 27.25 -22.80
CA ASN A 12 35.90 27.44 -23.90
C ASN A 12 36.02 26.24 -24.86
N SER A 13 35.24 25.18 -24.67
CA SER A 13 34.87 24.30 -25.77
C SER A 13 33.69 24.95 -26.49
N ARG A 14 33.98 25.55 -27.65
CA ARG A 14 32.98 25.89 -28.65
C ARG A 14 32.43 24.58 -29.23
N GLU A 15 31.44 24.00 -28.56
CA GLU A 15 30.45 23.16 -29.23
C GLU A 15 29.21 24.02 -29.41
N LYS A 16 29.10 24.65 -30.59
CA LYS A 16 27.82 25.11 -31.11
C LYS A 16 27.06 23.85 -31.51
N ASN A 17 26.39 23.22 -30.55
CA ASN A 17 25.34 22.27 -30.83
C ASN A 17 24.01 22.85 -30.33
N GLU A 18 23.06 22.82 -31.25
CA GLU A 18 21.78 23.49 -31.22
C GLU A 18 20.89 22.96 -30.07
N LYS A 19 20.16 23.88 -29.43
CA LYS A 19 19.07 23.64 -28.46
C LYS A 19 19.44 22.91 -27.15
N THR A 20 20.48 23.34 -26.44
CA THR A 20 20.73 22.89 -25.05
C THR A 20 20.30 23.93 -24.02
N LEU A 21 19.45 23.52 -23.08
CA LEU A 21 19.04 24.31 -21.92
C LEU A 21 19.85 23.85 -20.71
N SER A 22 20.80 24.67 -20.25
CA SER A 22 21.70 24.35 -19.14
C SER A 22 21.50 25.32 -17.98
N PHE A 23 21.39 24.79 -16.76
CA PHE A 23 21.27 25.58 -15.53
C PHE A 23 22.36 25.15 -14.52
N TYR A 24 22.97 26.12 -13.85
CA TYR A 24 23.99 25.87 -12.83
C TYR A 24 23.51 26.41 -11.48
N LEU A 25 23.35 25.50 -10.51
CA LEU A 25 23.13 25.82 -9.11
C LEU A 25 24.48 25.68 -8.40
N ASN A 26 24.94 26.75 -7.76
CA ASN A 26 26.18 26.71 -6.99
C ASN A 26 25.93 26.09 -5.59
N SER A 27 26.99 25.75 -4.88
CA SER A 27 26.89 25.17 -3.53
C SER A 27 26.31 26.11 -2.46
N GLU A 28 26.14 27.39 -2.77
CA GLU A 28 25.60 28.43 -1.88
C GLU A 28 24.15 28.82 -2.24
N SER A 29 23.53 28.12 -3.20
CA SER A 29 22.20 28.45 -3.70
C SER A 29 21.14 28.24 -2.62
N LYS A 30 20.26 29.22 -2.45
CA LYS A 30 19.10 29.14 -1.55
C LYS A 30 17.98 28.34 -2.20
N GLU A 31 16.99 27.96 -1.41
CA GLU A 31 15.80 27.26 -1.92
C GLU A 31 15.06 28.06 -2.99
N GLU A 32 14.98 29.38 -2.82
CA GLU A 32 14.41 30.30 -3.83
C GLU A 32 15.15 30.25 -5.17
N ASP A 33 16.48 30.05 -5.16
CA ASP A 33 17.27 29.93 -6.38
C ASP A 33 16.94 28.63 -7.13
N VAL A 34 16.68 27.55 -6.39
CA VAL A 34 16.25 26.26 -6.95
C VAL A 34 14.83 26.38 -7.51
N ASP A 35 13.91 26.98 -6.75
CA ASP A 35 12.53 27.22 -7.17
C ASP A 35 12.50 28.05 -8.47
N LEU A 36 13.31 29.11 -8.57
CA LEU A 36 13.44 29.92 -9.78
C LEU A 36 13.85 29.10 -11.02
N GLN A 37 14.80 28.18 -10.89
CA GLN A 37 15.18 27.33 -12.01
C GLN A 37 14.07 26.35 -12.38
N MET A 38 13.37 25.77 -11.38
CA MET A 38 12.25 24.88 -11.61
C MET A 38 11.10 25.60 -12.32
N ILE A 39 10.75 26.81 -11.91
CA ILE A 39 9.72 27.66 -12.58
C ILE A 39 10.08 27.85 -14.05
N ARG A 40 11.32 28.24 -14.35
CA ARG A 40 11.79 28.46 -15.73
C ARG A 40 11.67 27.20 -16.58
N LEU A 41 12.09 26.06 -16.03
CA LEU A 41 12.01 24.78 -16.73
C LEU A 41 10.55 24.37 -16.98
N PHE A 42 9.69 24.44 -15.96
CA PHE A 42 8.28 24.06 -16.10
C PHE A 42 7.53 24.94 -17.08
N ASN A 43 7.70 26.27 -17.01
CA ASN A 43 7.05 27.19 -17.94
C ASN A 43 7.57 26.97 -19.37
N TYR A 44 8.88 26.77 -19.56
CA TYR A 44 9.46 26.45 -20.87
C TYR A 44 8.90 25.16 -21.46
N LEU A 45 8.80 24.08 -20.66
CA LEU A 45 8.23 22.81 -21.11
C LEU A 45 6.74 22.93 -21.42
N SER A 46 5.98 23.66 -20.59
CA SER A 46 4.56 23.96 -20.82
C SER A 46 4.35 24.64 -22.16
N ASP A 47 5.15 25.67 -22.46
CA ASP A 47 5.12 26.38 -23.74
C ASP A 47 5.52 25.47 -24.91
N LEU A 48 6.60 24.70 -24.76
CA LEU A 48 7.13 23.83 -25.81
C LEU A 48 6.11 22.75 -26.24
N PHE A 49 5.43 22.13 -25.28
CA PHE A 49 4.44 21.08 -25.55
C PHE A 49 3.03 21.62 -25.79
N ASN A 50 2.84 22.95 -25.75
CA ASN A 50 1.53 23.60 -25.73
C ASN A 50 0.58 22.94 -24.70
N ASN A 51 1.13 22.46 -23.59
CA ASN A 51 0.41 21.70 -22.59
C ASN A 51 0.28 22.53 -21.33
N LYS A 52 -0.78 23.33 -21.29
CA LYS A 52 -1.09 24.23 -20.18
C LYS A 52 -2.01 23.59 -19.14
N THR A 53 -2.23 22.29 -19.27
CA THR A 53 -3.06 21.47 -18.38
C THR A 53 -2.18 20.54 -17.57
N ILE A 54 -2.27 20.63 -16.24
CA ILE A 54 -1.39 19.90 -15.34
C ILE A 54 -2.14 18.96 -14.39
N THR A 55 -1.37 18.04 -13.82
CA THR A 55 -1.74 17.25 -12.65
C THR A 55 -0.61 17.37 -11.63
N VAL A 56 -0.89 17.88 -10.43
CA VAL A 56 0.14 18.24 -9.43
C VAL A 56 0.14 17.25 -8.28
N TRP A 57 1.32 16.72 -7.96
CA TRP A 57 1.53 15.76 -6.88
C TRP A 57 2.58 16.33 -5.93
N ILE A 58 2.21 16.57 -4.67
CA ILE A 58 3.07 17.27 -3.72
C ILE A 58 3.01 16.65 -2.34
N ARG A 59 4.11 16.76 -1.58
CA ARG A 59 4.12 16.43 -0.16
C ARG A 59 3.87 17.67 0.69
N PRO A 60 3.08 17.60 1.79
CA PRO A 60 2.83 18.70 2.70
C PRO A 60 4.07 19.56 3.04
N PHE A 61 5.18 18.94 3.46
CA PHE A 61 6.37 19.71 3.87
C PHE A 61 7.01 20.55 2.75
N ARG A 62 6.83 20.15 1.48
CA ARG A 62 7.34 20.91 0.32
C ARG A 62 6.52 22.17 0.03
N ILE A 63 5.30 22.26 0.58
CA ILE A 63 4.46 23.45 0.39
C ILE A 63 5.01 24.60 1.20
N ALA A 64 5.35 24.34 2.46
CA ALA A 64 5.90 25.34 3.37
C ALA A 64 7.24 25.89 2.88
N THR A 65 8.05 25.05 2.22
CA THR A 65 9.41 25.44 1.79
C THR A 65 9.46 25.99 0.35
N SER A 66 8.50 25.64 -0.50
CA SER A 66 8.48 26.06 -1.91
C SER A 66 7.27 26.94 -2.28
N HIS A 67 6.79 27.79 -1.37
CA HIS A 67 5.69 28.73 -1.66
C HIS A 67 5.99 29.62 -2.88
N PHE A 68 7.27 29.98 -3.08
CA PHE A 68 7.72 30.76 -4.23
C PHE A 68 7.54 30.01 -5.56
N LEU A 69 7.92 28.72 -5.63
CA LEU A 69 7.68 27.87 -6.80
C LEU A 69 6.21 27.93 -7.24
N PHE A 70 5.29 27.59 -6.34
CA PHE A 70 3.89 27.43 -6.69
C PHE A 70 3.24 28.73 -7.15
N SER A 71 3.55 29.84 -6.47
CA SER A 71 3.00 31.17 -6.79
C SER A 71 3.39 31.70 -8.18
N ASN A 72 4.40 31.12 -8.83
CA ASN A 72 4.98 31.63 -10.07
C ASN A 72 4.87 30.66 -11.28
N LEU A 73 4.17 29.54 -11.13
CA LEU A 73 3.92 28.61 -12.22
C LEU A 73 2.80 29.12 -13.14
N GLN A 74 3.01 29.11 -14.46
CA GLN A 74 2.11 29.70 -15.46
C GLN A 74 1.19 28.68 -16.14
N PHE A 75 0.48 27.88 -15.36
CA PHE A 75 -0.47 26.90 -15.90
C PHE A 75 -1.86 27.52 -16.12
N GLU A 76 -2.55 27.15 -17.20
CA GLU A 76 -3.92 27.63 -17.48
C GLU A 76 -4.98 26.85 -16.72
N SER A 77 -4.76 25.55 -16.52
CA SER A 77 -5.71 24.71 -15.77
C SER A 77 -5.03 23.55 -15.04
N CYS A 78 -5.61 23.17 -13.90
CA CYS A 78 -5.27 21.96 -13.18
C CYS A 78 -6.43 20.97 -13.27
N LEU A 79 -6.18 19.74 -13.73
CA LEU A 79 -7.20 18.69 -13.70
C LEU A 79 -7.29 18.08 -12.30
N PHE A 80 -6.15 17.65 -11.80
CA PHE A 80 -6.05 16.93 -10.54
C PHE A 80 -5.00 17.55 -9.63
N PHE A 81 -5.38 17.73 -8.38
CA PHE A 81 -4.47 18.13 -7.32
C PHE A 81 -4.34 17.02 -6.28
N LYS A 82 -3.11 16.58 -5.99
CA LYS A 82 -2.84 15.50 -5.05
C LYS A 82 -1.79 15.89 -4.02
N ILE A 83 -2.17 15.81 -2.75
CA ILE A 83 -1.27 15.92 -1.61
C ILE A 83 -1.02 14.52 -1.06
N LEU A 84 0.24 14.10 -1.01
CA LEU A 84 0.68 12.77 -0.63
C LEU A 84 1.66 12.88 0.56
N GLY A 85 1.12 12.88 1.78
CA GLY A 85 1.91 12.88 3.01
C GLY A 85 1.90 11.51 3.70
N ASP A 86 2.81 11.32 4.64
CA ASP A 86 2.72 10.22 5.58
C ASP A 86 1.76 10.55 6.75
N GLU A 87 1.68 9.67 7.75
CA GLU A 87 0.81 9.91 8.91
C GLU A 87 1.33 10.96 9.89
N SER A 88 2.61 11.34 9.80
CA SER A 88 3.24 12.35 10.65
C SER A 88 3.10 13.77 10.10
N GLU A 89 2.97 13.90 8.78
CA GLU A 89 2.80 15.17 8.09
C GLU A 89 1.38 15.76 8.24
N ILE A 90 1.30 17.04 8.59
CA ILE A 90 0.07 17.81 8.70
C ILE A 90 0.08 18.90 7.62
N LEU A 91 -0.96 18.92 6.80
CA LEU A 91 -1.25 20.01 5.89
C LEU A 91 -2.00 21.12 6.64
N SER A 92 -1.41 22.33 6.68
CA SER A 92 -2.08 23.48 7.30
C SER A 92 -3.27 23.95 6.47
N ASN A 93 -4.28 24.53 7.14
CA ASN A 93 -5.45 25.08 6.47
C ASN A 93 -5.07 26.22 5.51
N LYS A 94 -4.08 27.03 5.90
CA LYS A 94 -3.55 28.12 5.09
C LYS A 94 -2.95 27.61 3.77
N ASP A 95 -2.03 26.66 3.87
CA ASP A 95 -1.34 26.09 2.70
C ASP A 95 -2.31 25.38 1.76
N ALA A 96 -3.25 24.62 2.33
CA ALA A 96 -4.29 23.94 1.57
C ALA A 96 -5.17 24.94 0.79
N SER A 97 -5.61 26.00 1.45
CA SER A 97 -6.47 27.03 0.84
C SER A 97 -5.72 27.77 -0.28
N GLN A 98 -4.49 28.22 0.00
CA GLN A 98 -3.67 28.91 -1.00
C GLN A 98 -3.45 28.06 -2.25
N LEU A 99 -3.14 26.76 -2.09
CA LEU A 99 -2.94 25.87 -3.24
C LEU A 99 -4.24 25.59 -4.00
N LEU A 100 -5.37 25.40 -3.31
CA LEU A 100 -6.66 25.20 -3.96
C LEU A 100 -7.09 26.45 -4.76
N ASP A 101 -6.89 27.63 -4.20
CA ASP A 101 -7.20 28.91 -4.85
C ASP A 101 -6.30 29.20 -6.04
N MET A 102 -5.03 28.80 -5.95
CA MET A 102 -4.04 28.98 -7.00
C MET A 102 -4.20 27.97 -8.14
N LEU A 103 -4.33 26.68 -7.83
CA LEU A 103 -4.38 25.61 -8.82
C LEU A 103 -5.77 25.44 -9.44
N LYS A 104 -6.84 25.74 -8.68
CA LYS A 104 -8.25 25.60 -9.09
C LYS A 104 -8.51 24.27 -9.83
N PRO A 105 -8.30 23.11 -9.17
CA PRO A 105 -8.50 21.82 -9.80
C PRO A 105 -9.92 21.70 -10.34
N THR A 106 -10.06 21.17 -11.55
CA THR A 106 -11.35 21.10 -12.26
C THR A 106 -11.97 19.70 -12.25
N VAL A 107 -11.17 18.65 -12.05
CA VAL A 107 -11.64 17.25 -12.07
C VAL A 107 -11.62 16.63 -10.68
N GLY A 108 -10.54 16.80 -9.91
CA GLY A 108 -10.52 16.19 -8.59
C GLY A 108 -9.36 16.54 -7.67
N VAL A 109 -9.56 16.24 -6.39
CA VAL A 109 -8.61 16.47 -5.31
C VAL A 109 -8.35 15.15 -4.57
N THR A 110 -7.09 14.92 -4.21
CA THR A 110 -6.67 13.82 -3.34
C THR A 110 -5.87 14.37 -2.16
N LEU A 111 -6.37 14.19 -0.95
CA LEU A 111 -5.70 14.53 0.30
C LEU A 111 -5.32 13.23 1.03
N LYS A 112 -4.10 12.75 0.77
CA LYS A 112 -3.51 11.61 1.48
C LYS A 112 -2.55 12.07 2.57
N CYS A 113 -3.03 12.84 3.53
CA CYS A 113 -2.25 13.31 4.69
C CYS A 113 -3.20 13.65 5.84
N ARG A 114 -2.66 14.06 7.00
CA ARG A 114 -3.50 14.76 7.99
C ARG A 114 -3.74 16.19 7.52
N VAL A 115 -4.93 16.69 7.78
CA VAL A 115 -5.27 18.11 7.57
C VAL A 115 -5.48 18.71 8.96
N GLU A 116 -5.02 19.95 9.13
CA GLU A 116 -5.22 20.73 10.34
C GLU A 116 -6.72 20.81 10.71
N GLU A 117 -7.02 20.87 12.01
CA GLU A 117 -8.40 20.98 12.48
C GLU A 117 -9.03 22.31 12.02
N GLY A 118 -10.34 22.32 11.79
CA GLY A 118 -11.05 23.50 11.31
C GLY A 118 -10.99 23.75 9.80
N PHE A 119 -10.45 22.81 9.01
CA PHE A 119 -10.50 22.88 7.55
C PHE A 119 -11.95 23.00 7.03
N ASN A 120 -12.23 24.00 6.18
CA ASN A 120 -13.59 24.37 5.78
C ASN A 120 -13.77 24.65 4.28
N GLN A 121 -12.88 24.13 3.44
CA GLN A 121 -12.85 24.45 2.01
C GLN A 121 -13.81 23.51 1.29
N ARG A 122 -15.11 23.83 1.36
CA ARG A 122 -16.20 22.96 0.89
C ARG A 122 -16.34 22.89 -0.62
N ASN A 123 -15.72 23.82 -1.35
CA ASN A 123 -15.70 23.83 -2.81
C ASN A 123 -15.11 22.55 -3.41
N ILE A 124 -14.22 21.84 -2.69
CA ILE A 124 -13.67 20.57 -3.15
C ILE A 124 -14.76 19.49 -3.31
N PHE A 125 -15.89 19.59 -2.60
CA PHE A 125 -16.99 18.63 -2.66
C PHE A 125 -17.83 18.71 -3.96
N ASN A 126 -17.61 19.75 -4.75
CA ASN A 126 -18.24 19.94 -6.08
C ASN A 126 -17.37 19.40 -7.23
N LEU A 127 -16.18 18.87 -6.93
CA LEU A 127 -15.32 18.25 -7.92
C LEU A 127 -15.81 16.85 -8.24
N LYS A 128 -15.60 16.42 -9.49
CA LYS A 128 -16.03 15.08 -9.94
C LYS A 128 -15.44 13.96 -9.08
N ARG A 129 -14.23 14.13 -8.56
CA ARG A 129 -13.53 13.11 -7.77
C ARG A 129 -12.87 13.68 -6.53
N ILE A 130 -13.19 13.09 -5.38
CA ILE A 130 -12.62 13.47 -4.08
C ILE A 130 -12.09 12.24 -3.36
N ILE A 131 -10.87 12.32 -2.88
CA ILE A 131 -10.25 11.27 -2.07
C ILE A 131 -9.63 11.91 -0.82
N VAL A 132 -10.11 11.56 0.36
CA VAL A 132 -9.56 12.03 1.65
C VAL A 132 -9.26 10.82 2.53
N THR A 133 -8.00 10.64 2.95
CA THR A 133 -7.63 9.46 3.74
C THR A 133 -7.69 9.64 5.25
N ASN A 134 -7.73 10.89 5.72
CA ASN A 134 -7.95 11.25 7.12
C ASN A 134 -9.21 12.12 7.22
N ALA A 135 -10.34 11.52 6.89
CA ALA A 135 -11.61 12.21 6.66
C ALA A 135 -12.40 12.50 7.95
N LYS A 136 -11.77 12.55 9.12
CA LYS A 136 -12.47 12.86 10.39
C LYS A 136 -13.14 14.25 10.38
N TRP A 137 -12.58 15.18 9.62
CA TRP A 137 -13.10 16.54 9.46
C TRP A 137 -14.23 16.65 8.42
N VAL A 138 -14.46 15.59 7.63
CA VAL A 138 -15.59 15.53 6.70
C VAL A 138 -16.84 15.25 7.53
N SER A 139 -17.72 16.23 7.60
CA SER A 139 -18.98 16.15 8.34
C SER A 139 -20.03 15.37 7.55
N PHE A 140 -21.11 14.99 8.23
CA PHE A 140 -22.24 14.35 7.56
C PHE A 140 -22.95 15.31 6.60
N ASP A 141 -22.99 16.60 6.92
CA ASP A 141 -23.54 17.63 6.03
C ASP A 141 -22.73 17.74 4.73
N ASP A 142 -21.40 17.67 4.80
CA ASP A 142 -20.54 17.61 3.62
C ASP A 142 -20.86 16.39 2.74
N LEU A 143 -21.18 15.24 3.36
CA LEU A 143 -21.54 14.01 2.65
C LEU A 143 -22.90 14.13 1.95
N LEU A 144 -23.88 14.80 2.55
CA LEU A 144 -25.19 15.00 1.93
C LEU A 144 -25.12 15.99 0.77
N ASN A 145 -24.35 17.07 0.93
CA ASN A 145 -24.34 18.21 0.01
C ASN A 145 -23.26 18.14 -1.09
N MET A 146 -22.53 17.03 -1.21
CA MET A 146 -21.54 16.88 -2.27
C MET A 146 -22.19 16.79 -3.66
N ASP A 147 -21.53 17.33 -4.68
CA ASP A 147 -21.96 17.23 -6.08
C ASP A 147 -20.84 16.57 -6.91
N CYS A 148 -20.44 15.38 -6.48
CA CYS A 148 -19.35 14.63 -7.08
C CYS A 148 -19.83 13.37 -7.80
N GLU A 149 -19.01 12.84 -8.71
CA GLU A 149 -19.24 11.53 -9.32
C GLU A 149 -18.64 10.41 -8.45
N ARG A 150 -17.53 10.69 -7.77
CA ARG A 150 -16.78 9.70 -6.98
C ARG A 150 -16.21 10.31 -5.70
N ALA A 151 -16.55 9.72 -4.57
CA ALA A 151 -16.02 10.09 -3.27
C ALA A 151 -15.39 8.90 -2.55
N PHE A 152 -14.19 9.09 -2.03
CA PHE A 152 -13.49 8.13 -1.17
C PHE A 152 -13.14 8.82 0.13
N PHE A 153 -13.64 8.30 1.23
CA PHE A 153 -13.32 8.75 2.58
C PHE A 153 -12.78 7.58 3.40
N LYS A 154 -11.57 7.73 3.96
CA LYS A 154 -10.99 6.77 4.91
C LYS A 154 -10.74 7.49 6.23
N LYS A 155 -10.78 6.75 7.35
CA LYS A 155 -10.65 7.33 8.71
C LYS A 155 -11.72 8.42 8.95
N HIS A 156 -12.95 8.22 8.46
CA HIS A 156 -14.09 9.10 8.74
C HIS A 156 -14.77 8.75 10.07
N SER A 157 -15.71 9.60 10.49
CA SER A 157 -16.51 9.41 11.71
C SER A 157 -17.94 8.91 11.45
N PHE A 158 -18.33 8.69 10.18
CA PHE A 158 -19.67 8.21 9.83
C PHE A 158 -20.03 6.85 10.46
N THR A 159 -21.28 6.77 10.90
CA THR A 159 -21.93 5.61 11.53
C THR A 159 -22.92 4.94 10.58
N GLU A 160 -23.46 3.77 10.95
CA GLU A 160 -24.52 3.11 10.19
C GLU A 160 -25.78 3.98 10.05
N GLU A 161 -26.10 4.78 11.08
CA GLU A 161 -27.20 5.76 11.03
C GLU A 161 -26.97 6.83 9.97
N ASP A 162 -25.73 7.29 9.82
CA ASP A 162 -25.38 8.25 8.78
C ASP A 162 -25.52 7.64 7.39
N ILE A 163 -25.17 6.34 7.23
CA ILE A 163 -25.36 5.63 5.95
C ILE A 163 -26.84 5.47 5.64
N LYS A 164 -27.66 5.07 6.62
CA LYS A 164 -29.12 4.98 6.48
C LYS A 164 -29.72 6.31 6.02
N LYS A 165 -29.34 7.41 6.67
CA LYS A 165 -29.79 8.76 6.29
C LYS A 165 -29.31 9.16 4.89
N PHE A 166 -28.05 8.87 4.56
CA PHE A 166 -27.50 9.16 3.23
C PHE A 166 -28.23 8.40 2.12
N ILE A 167 -28.52 7.10 2.32
CA ILE A 167 -29.26 6.29 1.35
C ILE A 167 -30.66 6.85 1.14
N ASN A 168 -31.39 7.19 2.20
CA ASN A 168 -32.71 7.81 2.08
C ASN A 168 -32.63 9.16 1.33
N HIS A 169 -31.65 9.99 1.67
CA HIS A 169 -31.41 11.25 0.97
C HIS A 169 -31.13 11.06 -0.53
N TRP A 170 -30.36 10.04 -0.90
CA TRP A 170 -30.15 9.66 -2.30
C TRP A 170 -31.46 9.15 -2.94
N MET A 171 -32.25 8.33 -2.24
CA MET A 171 -33.56 7.85 -2.72
C MET A 171 -34.54 8.99 -3.01
N ASP A 172 -34.43 10.11 -2.30
CA ASP A 172 -35.21 11.34 -2.55
C ASP A 172 -34.79 12.11 -3.82
N GLY A 173 -33.79 11.62 -4.56
CA GLY A 173 -33.32 12.20 -5.82
C GLY A 173 -32.08 13.08 -5.70
N ASN A 174 -31.49 13.18 -4.50
CA ASN A 174 -30.26 13.94 -4.31
C ASN A 174 -29.03 13.16 -4.80
N ASN A 175 -27.90 13.86 -4.95
CA ASN A 175 -26.64 13.30 -5.43
C ASN A 175 -26.77 12.52 -6.78
N PRO A 176 -27.46 13.05 -7.81
CA PRO A 176 -27.79 12.29 -9.03
C PRO A 176 -26.57 11.96 -9.90
N LYS A 177 -25.42 12.64 -9.69
CA LYS A 177 -24.17 12.37 -10.40
C LYS A 177 -23.33 11.27 -9.75
N LEU A 178 -23.65 10.88 -8.52
CA LEU A 178 -22.82 9.97 -7.75
C LEU A 178 -22.83 8.57 -8.38
N MET A 179 -21.63 8.12 -8.77
CA MET A 179 -21.40 6.79 -9.33
C MET A 179 -20.77 5.84 -8.31
N HIS A 180 -19.96 6.36 -7.37
CA HIS A 180 -19.26 5.53 -6.39
C HIS A 180 -18.92 6.33 -5.13
N LEU A 181 -19.43 5.86 -3.98
CA LEU A 181 -19.07 6.33 -2.66
C LEU A 181 -18.37 5.21 -1.91
N ARG A 182 -17.12 5.42 -1.49
CA ARG A 182 -16.35 4.47 -0.70
C ARG A 182 -16.04 5.02 0.68
N LEU A 183 -16.47 4.26 1.70
CA LEU A 183 -16.33 4.59 3.11
C LEU A 183 -15.49 3.53 3.83
N ASN A 184 -14.21 3.85 4.04
CA ASN A 184 -13.24 2.92 4.62
C ASN A 184 -13.05 3.18 6.11
N CYS A 185 -13.94 2.60 6.93
CA CYS A 185 -13.81 2.52 8.39
C CYS A 185 -14.68 1.45 9.07
N PHE A 186 -15.62 0.83 8.36
CA PHE A 186 -16.47 -0.23 8.89
C PHE A 186 -15.69 -1.54 9.02
N LYS A 187 -15.20 -1.81 10.24
CA LYS A 187 -14.44 -3.02 10.58
C LYS A 187 -15.30 -4.28 10.67
N LEU A 188 -16.60 -4.15 10.85
CA LEU A 188 -17.55 -5.26 10.84
C LEU A 188 -18.53 -5.04 9.69
N GLU A 189 -19.18 -6.13 9.28
CA GLU A 189 -20.25 -6.03 8.30
C GLU A 189 -21.41 -5.21 8.89
N PRO A 190 -21.88 -4.16 8.19
CA PRO A 190 -22.98 -3.34 8.68
C PRO A 190 -24.29 -4.12 8.77
N ASN A 191 -25.18 -3.70 9.67
CA ASN A 191 -26.54 -4.25 9.71
C ASN A 191 -27.37 -3.71 8.53
N TRP A 192 -27.32 -4.40 7.40
CA TRP A 192 -28.01 -3.99 6.19
C TRP A 192 -29.54 -3.97 6.31
N GLU A 193 -30.14 -4.87 7.10
CA GLU A 193 -31.59 -4.88 7.35
C GLU A 193 -32.03 -3.58 8.03
N HIS A 194 -31.24 -3.10 9.00
CA HIS A 194 -31.48 -1.84 9.69
C HIS A 194 -31.23 -0.62 8.79
N ILE A 195 -30.13 -0.63 8.02
CA ILE A 195 -29.75 0.49 7.14
C ILE A 195 -30.75 0.67 5.99
N LEU A 196 -31.27 -0.43 5.43
CA LEU A 196 -32.22 -0.44 4.32
C LEU A 196 -33.68 -0.61 4.79
N GLU A 197 -33.97 -0.38 6.06
CA GLU A 197 -35.33 -0.47 6.59
C GLU A 197 -36.30 0.41 5.79
N GLY A 198 -37.37 -0.19 5.28
CA GLY A 198 -38.37 0.49 4.44
C GLY A 198 -37.99 0.65 2.97
N ILE A 199 -36.79 0.20 2.57
CA ILE A 199 -36.33 0.20 1.17
C ILE A 199 -36.39 -1.24 0.65
N ALA A 200 -37.05 -1.44 -0.49
CA ALA A 200 -37.02 -2.72 -1.17
C ALA A 200 -35.65 -2.95 -1.81
N TYR A 201 -35.00 -4.06 -1.48
CA TYR A 201 -33.71 -4.45 -2.06
C TYR A 201 -33.67 -5.94 -2.44
N GLY A 202 -32.73 -6.30 -3.32
CA GLY A 202 -32.48 -7.68 -3.75
C GLY A 202 -30.99 -7.95 -3.91
N VAL A 203 -30.62 -9.23 -4.09
CA VAL A 203 -29.22 -9.64 -4.34
C VAL A 203 -29.02 -9.79 -5.84
N TRP A 204 -27.79 -9.58 -6.31
CA TRP A 204 -27.43 -9.82 -7.71
C TRP A 204 -27.69 -11.29 -8.11
N GLU A 205 -28.48 -11.49 -9.17
CA GLU A 205 -28.72 -12.81 -9.75
C GLU A 205 -28.17 -12.92 -11.17
N GLU A 206 -27.62 -14.10 -11.50
CA GLU A 206 -27.00 -14.32 -12.80
C GLU A 206 -28.00 -14.28 -13.98
N LYS A 207 -29.27 -14.57 -13.69
CA LYS A 207 -30.39 -14.45 -14.65
C LYS A 207 -30.81 -13.00 -14.89
N GLU A 208 -30.48 -12.09 -13.98
CA GLU A 208 -30.80 -10.66 -14.01
C GLU A 208 -29.64 -9.77 -14.55
N LYS A 209 -28.70 -10.34 -15.33
CA LYS A 209 -27.61 -9.60 -16.03
C LYS A 209 -28.07 -8.35 -16.81
N LYS A 210 -29.38 -8.16 -16.99
CA LYS A 210 -30.02 -7.01 -17.64
C LYS A 210 -30.01 -5.71 -16.82
N LYS A 211 -29.91 -5.75 -15.48
CA LYS A 211 -30.00 -4.54 -14.63
C LYS A 211 -28.64 -3.87 -14.38
N ARG A 212 -27.61 -4.66 -14.05
CA ARG A 212 -26.22 -4.19 -13.90
C ARG A 212 -25.19 -5.32 -14.07
N PRO A 213 -23.92 -5.01 -14.41
CA PRO A 213 -22.85 -6.00 -14.39
C PRO A 213 -22.53 -6.51 -12.98
N ARG A 214 -21.88 -7.68 -12.89
CA ARG A 214 -21.38 -8.24 -11.63
C ARG A 214 -20.29 -7.36 -11.01
N ASN A 215 -19.30 -6.98 -11.82
CA ASN A 215 -18.17 -6.17 -11.38
C ASN A 215 -18.42 -4.71 -11.73
N PHE A 216 -18.24 -3.82 -10.77
CA PHE A 216 -18.13 -2.39 -11.03
C PHE A 216 -16.66 -2.04 -11.33
N LYS A 217 -16.42 -1.30 -12.41
CA LYS A 217 -15.07 -0.88 -12.81
C LYS A 217 -14.86 0.58 -12.44
N ASP A 218 -13.97 0.85 -11.49
CA ASP A 218 -13.58 2.20 -11.14
C ASP A 218 -12.26 2.59 -11.82
N HIS A 219 -12.31 3.64 -12.64
CA HIS A 219 -11.19 4.08 -13.46
C HIS A 219 -10.39 5.15 -12.73
N TYR A 220 -9.21 4.79 -12.22
CA TYR A 220 -8.21 5.73 -11.77
C TYR A 220 -7.34 6.23 -12.94
N ILE A 221 -6.52 7.25 -12.69
CA ILE A 221 -5.69 7.88 -13.74
C ILE A 221 -4.78 6.86 -14.45
N TYR A 222 -4.24 5.88 -13.71
CA TYR A 222 -3.28 4.90 -14.24
C TYR A 222 -3.69 3.44 -14.01
N SER A 223 -4.90 3.19 -13.51
CA SER A 223 -5.34 1.85 -13.16
C SER A 223 -6.85 1.73 -13.17
N ILE A 224 -7.34 0.51 -13.28
CA ILE A 224 -8.76 0.18 -13.13
C ILE A 224 -8.85 -0.75 -11.92
N GLU A 225 -9.74 -0.41 -11.00
CA GLU A 225 -10.12 -1.30 -9.90
C GLU A 225 -11.43 -1.98 -10.26
N GLU A 226 -11.47 -3.31 -10.11
CA GLU A 226 -12.72 -4.06 -10.25
C GLU A 226 -13.26 -4.41 -8.86
N ILE A 227 -14.48 -3.99 -8.59
CA ILE A 227 -15.23 -4.22 -7.37
C ILE A 227 -16.22 -5.35 -7.67
N ASP A 228 -16.03 -6.54 -7.08
CA ASP A 228 -17.01 -7.63 -7.21
C ASP A 228 -18.26 -7.29 -6.40
N CYS A 229 -19.37 -7.01 -7.09
CA CYS A 229 -20.65 -6.66 -6.50
C CYS A 229 -21.63 -7.85 -6.49
N LYS A 230 -21.15 -9.10 -6.62
CA LYS A 230 -22.01 -10.31 -6.61
C LYS A 230 -22.88 -10.42 -5.36
N ASN A 231 -22.34 -10.06 -4.20
CA ASN A 231 -23.07 -10.15 -2.93
C ASN A 231 -23.60 -8.77 -2.47
N GLY A 232 -23.62 -7.78 -3.37
CA GLY A 232 -24.19 -6.47 -3.08
C GLY A 232 -25.71 -6.51 -3.02
N LEU A 233 -26.29 -5.62 -2.22
CA LEU A 233 -27.72 -5.40 -2.12
C LEU A 233 -28.12 -4.24 -3.04
N ASP A 234 -28.98 -4.54 -4.00
CA ASP A 234 -29.45 -3.63 -5.03
C ASP A 234 -30.81 -3.04 -4.64
N PHE A 235 -30.94 -1.72 -4.73
CA PHE A 235 -32.21 -1.00 -4.54
C PHE A 235 -32.39 0.03 -5.66
N GLU A 236 -33.63 0.27 -6.06
CA GLU A 236 -33.96 1.14 -7.18
C GLU A 236 -34.64 2.42 -6.72
N ARG A 237 -34.09 3.56 -7.14
CA ARG A 237 -34.70 4.87 -6.96
C ARG A 237 -35.79 5.08 -8.01
N LYS A 238 -37.04 5.03 -7.56
CA LYS A 238 -38.22 5.04 -8.44
C LYS A 238 -38.40 6.31 -9.28
N SER A 239 -37.81 7.44 -8.87
CA SER A 239 -37.99 8.72 -9.56
C SER A 239 -37.27 8.77 -10.92
N ASP A 240 -36.15 8.07 -11.08
CA ASP A 240 -35.34 8.08 -12.30
C ASP A 240 -34.82 6.70 -12.73
N GLY A 241 -35.16 5.64 -11.99
CA GLY A 241 -34.77 4.25 -12.29
C GLY A 241 -33.30 3.95 -12.00
N MET A 242 -32.59 4.83 -11.29
CA MET A 242 -31.21 4.55 -10.91
C MET A 242 -31.14 3.41 -9.89
N ILE A 243 -30.16 2.52 -10.08
CA ILE A 243 -29.91 1.39 -9.18
C ILE A 243 -28.72 1.74 -8.28
N GLY A 244 -28.96 1.78 -6.97
CA GLY A 244 -27.93 1.82 -5.94
C GLY A 244 -27.55 0.40 -5.52
N THR A 245 -26.26 0.14 -5.33
CA THR A 245 -25.77 -1.13 -4.77
C THR A 245 -24.93 -0.82 -3.54
N VAL A 246 -25.29 -1.40 -2.40
CA VAL A 246 -24.45 -1.38 -1.20
C VAL A 246 -23.75 -2.72 -1.04
N ILE A 247 -22.46 -2.68 -0.71
CA ILE A 247 -21.67 -3.87 -0.48
C ILE A 247 -20.61 -3.59 0.59
N HIS A 248 -20.49 -4.49 1.56
CA HIS A 248 -19.37 -4.49 2.48
C HIS A 248 -18.22 -5.28 1.87
N GLN A 249 -17.19 -4.56 1.42
CA GLN A 249 -15.96 -5.20 0.98
C GLN A 249 -14.96 -5.22 2.13
N TRP A 250 -14.85 -6.38 2.75
CA TRP A 250 -13.59 -6.76 3.36
C TRP A 250 -12.54 -6.77 2.24
N ARG A 251 -11.35 -6.20 2.49
CA ARG A 251 -10.20 -6.47 1.63
C ARG A 251 -9.87 -7.96 1.72
N LYS A 252 -10.61 -8.77 0.97
CA LYS A 252 -10.23 -10.09 0.52
C LYS A 252 -9.28 -9.89 -0.67
N THR A 253 -8.05 -9.47 -0.40
CA THR A 253 -7.01 -10.43 -0.79
C THR A 253 -7.26 -11.54 0.19
N SER A 254 -7.66 -12.75 -0.22
CA SER A 254 -7.72 -13.82 0.77
C SER A 254 -6.33 -13.83 1.38
N VAL A 255 -6.21 -13.42 2.63
CA VAL A 255 -4.94 -13.29 3.32
C VAL A 255 -4.24 -14.67 3.36
N ARG A 256 -4.98 -15.72 3.04
CA ARG A 256 -4.51 -17.08 2.83
C ARG A 256 -4.03 -17.39 1.41
N GLU A 257 -4.51 -16.70 0.36
CA GLU A 257 -3.97 -16.89 -1.01
C GLU A 257 -2.52 -16.45 -1.12
N ILE A 258 -2.10 -15.43 -0.36
CA ILE A 258 -0.67 -15.04 -0.34
C ILE A 258 0.21 -16.16 0.20
N LEU A 259 -0.32 -17.07 1.04
CA LEU A 259 0.42 -18.20 1.60
C LEU A 259 0.82 -19.24 0.53
N ASN A 260 0.24 -19.13 -0.66
CA ASN A 260 0.56 -19.98 -1.81
C ASN A 260 1.59 -19.33 -2.76
N LEU A 261 2.04 -18.11 -2.48
CA LEU A 261 3.11 -17.48 -3.27
C LEU A 261 4.43 -18.19 -2.98
N PRO A 262 5.29 -18.42 -4.00
CA PRO A 262 6.57 -19.12 -3.80
C PRO A 262 7.47 -18.43 -2.78
N ARG A 263 7.44 -17.09 -2.72
CA ARG A 263 8.28 -16.29 -1.84
C ARG A 263 7.45 -15.30 -1.05
N LEU A 264 7.55 -15.39 0.27
CA LEU A 264 6.79 -14.59 1.22
C LEU A 264 7.73 -13.76 2.09
N TYR A 265 7.47 -12.47 2.14
CA TYR A 265 8.07 -11.56 3.11
C TYR A 265 6.95 -10.79 3.80
N ILE A 266 6.66 -11.13 5.06
CA ILE A 266 5.57 -10.53 5.83
C ILE A 266 6.16 -9.79 7.01
N PHE A 267 6.15 -8.45 6.92
CA PHE A 267 6.75 -7.60 7.95
C PHE A 267 5.93 -7.55 9.24
N HIS A 268 4.60 -7.50 9.18
CA HIS A 268 3.70 -7.49 10.34
C HIS A 268 2.85 -8.76 10.37
N ALA A 269 3.44 -9.86 10.82
CA ALA A 269 2.89 -11.21 10.75
C ALA A 269 1.97 -11.60 11.93
N ARG A 270 1.61 -10.68 12.82
CA ARG A 270 0.78 -10.96 14.01
C ARG A 270 -0.61 -11.53 13.69
N TRP A 271 -1.09 -11.35 12.46
CA TRP A 271 -2.37 -11.90 12.00
C TRP A 271 -2.29 -13.38 11.60
N LEU A 272 -1.08 -13.93 11.38
CA LEU A 272 -0.93 -15.35 11.05
C LEU A 272 -1.27 -16.21 12.26
N THR A 273 -2.12 -17.19 12.03
CA THR A 273 -2.38 -18.27 12.98
C THR A 273 -1.36 -19.39 12.80
N PHE A 274 -1.26 -20.29 13.78
CA PHE A 274 -0.43 -21.48 13.64
C PHE A 274 -0.91 -22.38 12.49
N ASP A 275 -2.23 -22.50 12.29
CA ASP A 275 -2.79 -23.22 11.14
C ASP A 275 -2.35 -22.62 9.81
N ASP A 276 -2.24 -21.28 9.71
CA ASP A 276 -1.75 -20.63 8.50
C ASP A 276 -0.27 -20.98 8.24
N LEU A 277 0.55 -21.13 9.29
CA LEU A 277 1.95 -21.55 9.17
C LEU A 277 2.08 -22.99 8.68
N LEU A 278 1.22 -23.91 9.15
CA LEU A 278 1.25 -25.31 8.71
C LEU A 278 0.83 -25.47 7.24
N ASN A 279 -0.16 -24.69 6.81
CA ASN A 279 -0.79 -24.84 5.49
C ASN A 279 -0.18 -23.96 4.39
N MET A 280 0.94 -23.28 4.64
CA MET A 280 1.60 -22.48 3.61
C MET A 280 2.24 -23.36 2.52
N GLU A 281 2.10 -22.96 1.26
CA GLU A 281 2.69 -23.67 0.11
C GLU A 281 3.88 -22.92 -0.53
N CYS A 282 4.54 -22.07 0.26
CA CYS A 282 5.69 -21.30 -0.17
C CYS A 282 6.99 -22.14 -0.22
N GLU A 283 7.92 -21.69 -1.04
CA GLU A 283 9.32 -22.16 -1.04
C GLU A 283 10.15 -21.39 0.00
N THR A 284 9.88 -20.10 0.16
CA THR A 284 10.58 -19.23 1.12
C THR A 284 9.58 -18.37 1.87
N ALA A 285 9.70 -18.28 3.20
CA ALA A 285 8.89 -17.39 4.03
C ALA A 285 9.70 -16.69 5.11
N HIS A 286 9.66 -15.36 5.12
CA HIS A 286 10.29 -14.53 6.14
C HIS A 286 9.23 -13.76 6.91
N LEU A 287 9.08 -14.06 8.20
CA LEU A 287 8.02 -13.54 9.04
C LEU A 287 8.61 -12.67 10.16
N ARG A 288 8.16 -11.42 10.24
CA ARG A 288 8.52 -10.46 11.29
C ARG A 288 7.31 -10.07 12.12
N TYR A 289 7.53 -9.74 13.38
CA TYR A 289 6.46 -9.34 14.33
C TYR A 289 5.28 -10.34 14.36
N HIS A 290 5.56 -11.64 14.33
CA HIS A 290 4.58 -12.70 14.54
C HIS A 290 4.32 -12.96 16.03
N SER A 291 3.41 -13.88 16.35
CA SER A 291 3.15 -14.36 17.72
C SER A 291 3.56 -15.82 17.96
N PHE A 292 4.23 -16.46 17.00
CA PHE A 292 4.75 -17.82 17.18
C PHE A 292 5.78 -17.94 18.30
N THR A 293 5.72 -19.07 18.97
CA THR A 293 6.51 -19.45 20.15
C THR A 293 7.44 -20.63 19.82
N GLU A 294 8.32 -20.99 20.75
CA GLU A 294 9.15 -22.22 20.63
C GLU A 294 8.29 -23.47 20.44
N GLU A 295 7.10 -23.49 21.04
CA GLU A 295 6.18 -24.62 20.92
C GLU A 295 5.54 -24.72 19.53
N ASP A 296 5.33 -23.59 18.87
CA ASP A 296 4.88 -23.56 17.48
C ASP A 296 6.01 -24.03 16.55
N VAL A 297 7.27 -23.69 16.84
CA VAL A 297 8.43 -24.20 16.09
C VAL A 297 8.56 -25.73 16.24
N LYS A 298 8.44 -26.27 17.46
CA LYS A 298 8.42 -27.72 17.73
C LYS A 298 7.33 -28.42 16.92
N LYS A 299 6.10 -27.89 16.97
CA LYS A 299 4.97 -28.48 16.23
C LYS A 299 5.17 -28.38 14.72
N PHE A 300 5.69 -27.26 14.22
CA PHE A 300 5.97 -27.07 12.80
C PHE A 300 7.01 -28.08 12.29
N ILE A 301 8.12 -28.27 13.02
CA ILE A 301 9.15 -29.26 12.66
C ILE A 301 8.58 -30.67 12.62
N ASN A 302 7.77 -31.06 13.61
CA ASN A 302 7.11 -32.36 13.61
C ASN A 302 6.12 -32.52 12.44
N HIS A 303 5.40 -31.46 12.08
CA HIS A 303 4.53 -31.45 10.90
C HIS A 303 5.33 -31.67 9.60
N TRP A 304 6.46 -30.95 9.45
CA TRP A 304 7.36 -31.12 8.31
C TRP A 304 7.96 -32.52 8.25
N MET A 305 8.39 -33.08 9.39
CA MET A 305 8.89 -34.47 9.50
C MET A 305 7.84 -35.51 9.08
N ALA A 306 6.55 -35.20 9.20
CA ALA A 306 5.45 -36.03 8.72
C ALA A 306 5.18 -35.90 7.21
N GLY A 307 5.96 -35.10 6.48
CA GLY A 307 5.89 -34.93 5.02
C GLY A 307 5.17 -33.68 4.53
N SER A 308 4.85 -32.72 5.41
CA SER A 308 4.23 -31.45 5.02
C SER A 308 5.22 -30.49 4.32
N ASN A 309 4.66 -29.43 3.71
CA ASN A 309 5.39 -28.34 3.07
C ASN A 309 6.53 -28.82 2.14
N PRO A 310 6.25 -29.69 1.15
CA PRO A 310 7.28 -30.37 0.36
C PRO A 310 8.07 -29.44 -0.56
N LYS A 311 7.66 -28.18 -0.74
CA LYS A 311 8.37 -27.16 -1.54
C LYS A 311 9.24 -26.24 -0.68
N LEU A 312 9.08 -26.27 0.64
CA LEU A 312 9.74 -25.31 1.52
C LEU A 312 11.25 -25.53 1.49
N MET A 313 11.99 -24.48 1.17
CA MET A 313 13.45 -24.41 1.22
C MET A 313 13.93 -23.59 2.43
N HIS A 314 13.19 -22.55 2.81
CA HIS A 314 13.62 -21.65 3.90
C HIS A 314 12.44 -20.96 4.61
N LEU A 315 12.36 -21.14 5.93
CA LEU A 315 11.47 -20.40 6.83
C LEU A 315 12.32 -19.61 7.84
N ARG A 316 12.15 -18.29 7.86
CA ARG A 316 12.79 -17.38 8.82
C ARG A 316 11.75 -16.75 9.74
N LEU A 317 11.90 -16.98 11.04
CA LEU A 317 11.02 -16.45 12.09
C LEU A 317 11.79 -15.45 12.95
N ARG A 318 11.46 -14.15 12.85
CA ARG A 318 12.09 -13.09 13.66
C ARG A 318 11.26 -12.76 14.90
N GLY A 319 11.94 -12.64 16.03
CA GLY A 319 11.36 -12.33 17.33
C GLY A 319 11.85 -13.23 18.48
N PHE A 320 12.81 -14.12 18.21
CA PHE A 320 13.43 -15.00 19.19
C PHE A 320 14.70 -14.34 19.73
N ASN A 321 14.59 -13.40 20.68
CA ASN A 321 15.73 -12.66 21.21
C ASN A 321 16.67 -13.51 22.11
N LEU A 322 16.20 -14.69 22.54
CA LEU A 322 16.96 -15.64 23.35
C LEU A 322 17.14 -16.92 22.55
N SER A 323 18.24 -17.64 22.81
CA SER A 323 18.47 -18.96 22.22
C SER A 323 17.34 -19.91 22.63
N PRO A 324 16.67 -20.58 21.68
CA PRO A 324 15.62 -21.54 21.99
C PRO A 324 16.14 -22.75 22.76
N ASN A 325 15.25 -23.43 23.50
CA ASN A 325 15.57 -24.73 24.07
C ASN A 325 15.49 -25.83 22.99
N TRP A 326 16.62 -26.07 22.31
CA TRP A 326 16.67 -27.05 21.22
C TRP A 326 16.43 -28.49 21.65
N GLU A 327 16.83 -28.88 22.86
CA GLU A 327 16.55 -30.23 23.39
C GLU A 327 15.04 -30.46 23.53
N HIS A 328 14.29 -29.42 23.93
CA HIS A 328 12.83 -29.46 24.00
C HIS A 328 12.18 -29.42 22.61
N ILE A 329 12.64 -28.54 21.71
CA ILE A 329 12.08 -28.39 20.35
C ILE A 329 12.29 -29.65 19.50
N LEU A 330 13.44 -30.30 19.62
CA LEU A 330 13.81 -31.50 18.86
C LEU A 330 13.64 -32.79 19.68
N GLU A 331 12.85 -32.75 20.75
CA GLU A 331 12.58 -33.93 21.57
C GLU A 331 12.03 -35.09 20.72
N GLY A 332 12.70 -36.24 20.76
CA GLY A 332 12.34 -37.43 19.98
C GLY A 332 12.78 -37.41 18.52
N ILE A 333 13.48 -36.37 18.07
CA ILE A 333 14.10 -36.26 16.75
C ILE A 333 15.60 -36.49 16.89
N GLU A 334 16.16 -37.39 16.09
CA GLU A 334 17.61 -37.56 16.00
C GLU A 334 18.20 -36.40 15.21
N TYR A 335 19.13 -35.65 15.82
CA TYR A 335 19.80 -34.52 15.18
C TYR A 335 21.30 -34.51 15.45
N GLY A 336 22.06 -33.86 14.57
CA GLY A 336 23.51 -33.70 14.66
C GLY A 336 23.95 -32.29 14.26
N VAL A 337 25.23 -31.98 14.48
CA VAL A 337 25.84 -30.70 14.03
C VAL A 337 26.67 -30.97 12.79
N TRP A 338 26.72 -30.01 11.87
CA TRP A 338 27.54 -30.12 10.67
C TRP A 338 29.02 -30.34 10.99
N GLU A 339 29.61 -31.37 10.38
CA GLU A 339 31.04 -31.63 10.43
C GLU A 339 31.70 -31.47 9.05
N GLU A 340 32.95 -31.03 9.02
CA GLU A 340 33.66 -30.80 7.76
C GLU A 340 33.86 -32.07 6.91
N LYS A 341 33.88 -33.23 7.56
CA LYS A 341 33.94 -34.55 6.90
C LYS A 341 32.60 -34.95 6.27
N GLU A 342 31.51 -34.33 6.70
CA GLU A 342 30.14 -34.55 6.21
C GLU A 342 29.72 -33.59 5.10
N LYS A 343 30.69 -32.92 4.43
CA LYS A 343 30.48 -32.18 3.17
C LYS A 343 29.78 -32.98 2.08
N LYS A 344 29.54 -34.29 2.25
CA LYS A 344 28.74 -35.13 1.35
C LYS A 344 27.23 -35.08 1.61
N LYS A 345 26.78 -34.56 2.75
CA LYS A 345 25.34 -34.48 3.13
C LYS A 345 24.71 -33.13 2.78
N ARG A 346 25.39 -32.01 3.10
CA ARG A 346 24.97 -30.65 2.75
C ARG A 346 26.11 -29.62 2.83
N PRO A 347 26.08 -28.53 2.05
CA PRO A 347 27.11 -27.49 2.13
C PRO A 347 27.03 -26.74 3.46
N ARG A 348 28.09 -25.99 3.79
CA ARG A 348 28.15 -25.20 5.03
C ARG A 348 27.18 -24.01 5.00
N ASN A 349 27.12 -23.30 3.88
CA ASN A 349 26.33 -22.08 3.74
C ASN A 349 25.07 -22.37 2.92
N PHE A 350 23.94 -21.87 3.38
CA PHE A 350 22.72 -21.79 2.57
C PHE A 350 22.69 -20.47 1.82
N LYS A 351 22.28 -20.48 0.54
CA LYS A 351 22.18 -19.28 -0.29
C LYS A 351 20.72 -18.89 -0.42
N ASP A 352 20.32 -17.81 0.24
CA ASP A 352 18.98 -17.24 0.15
C ASP A 352 18.96 -16.15 -0.93
N HIS A 353 18.09 -16.33 -1.94
CA HIS A 353 18.04 -15.50 -3.14
C HIS A 353 16.94 -14.45 -3.03
N TYR A 354 17.30 -13.21 -2.66
CA TYR A 354 16.43 -12.05 -2.78
C TYR A 354 16.38 -11.55 -4.23
N ILE A 355 15.44 -10.62 -4.53
CA ILE A 355 15.24 -10.08 -5.89
C ILE A 355 16.52 -9.44 -6.45
N TYR A 356 17.31 -8.77 -5.61
CA TYR A 356 18.50 -8.01 -6.03
C TYR A 356 19.80 -8.44 -5.32
N SER A 357 19.77 -9.49 -4.49
CA SER A 357 20.91 -9.89 -3.68
C SER A 357 20.83 -11.35 -3.27
N ILE A 358 21.97 -11.92 -2.87
CA ILE A 358 22.06 -13.25 -2.28
C ILE A 358 22.60 -13.08 -0.86
N GLU A 359 21.89 -13.63 0.12
CA GLU A 359 22.37 -13.75 1.50
C GLU A 359 22.97 -15.14 1.69
N GLU A 360 24.17 -15.22 2.27
CA GLU A 360 24.75 -16.49 2.70
C GLU A 360 24.53 -16.69 4.19
N ILE A 361 23.75 -17.71 4.54
CA ILE A 361 23.48 -18.09 5.93
C ILE A 361 24.51 -19.16 6.34
N ASP A 362 25.39 -18.84 7.30
CA ASP A 362 26.36 -19.81 7.83
C ASP A 362 25.65 -20.85 8.71
N CYS A 363 25.50 -22.06 8.17
CA CYS A 363 24.82 -23.18 8.82
C CYS A 363 25.78 -24.11 9.55
N LYS A 364 27.04 -23.70 9.81
CA LYS A 364 28.05 -24.54 10.48
C LYS A 364 27.61 -25.08 11.84
N ASN A 365 26.91 -24.27 12.64
CA ASN A 365 26.44 -24.66 13.97
C ASN A 365 24.94 -25.00 13.98
N GLY A 366 24.35 -25.22 12.80
CA GLY A 366 22.96 -25.66 12.70
C GLY A 366 22.78 -27.10 13.18
N LEU A 367 21.58 -27.38 13.68
CA LEU A 367 21.16 -28.73 14.06
C LEU A 367 20.45 -29.37 12.88
N ASP A 368 21.05 -30.41 12.35
CA ASP A 368 20.60 -31.15 11.17
C ASP A 368 19.79 -32.38 11.59
N PHE A 369 18.67 -32.62 10.94
CA PHE A 369 17.84 -33.82 11.11
C PHE A 369 17.28 -34.27 9.77
N GLU A 370 17.11 -35.58 9.60
CA GLU A 370 16.71 -36.18 8.33
C GLU A 370 15.25 -36.65 8.36
N ARG A 371 14.46 -36.21 7.38
CA ARG A 371 13.11 -36.70 7.16
C ARG A 371 13.16 -38.05 6.45
N LYS A 372 12.91 -39.12 7.20
CA LYS A 372 13.03 -40.51 6.74
C LYS A 372 12.17 -40.88 5.52
N SER A 373 11.10 -40.14 5.24
CA SER A 373 10.20 -40.44 4.11
C SER A 373 10.80 -40.14 2.74
N ASP A 374 11.70 -39.15 2.65
CA ASP A 374 12.29 -38.70 1.38
C ASP A 374 13.80 -38.38 1.48
N GLY A 375 14.41 -38.55 2.65
CA GLY A 375 15.83 -38.29 2.88
C GLY A 375 16.20 -36.81 2.88
N MET A 376 15.22 -35.89 2.89
CA MET A 376 15.50 -34.46 2.96
C MET A 376 16.09 -34.10 4.32
N ILE A 377 17.12 -33.27 4.31
CA ILE A 377 17.75 -32.74 5.52
C ILE A 377 17.09 -31.41 5.86
N GLY A 378 16.60 -31.29 7.08
CA GLY A 378 16.21 -30.03 7.70
C GLY A 378 17.32 -29.54 8.63
N THR A 379 17.58 -28.25 8.64
CA THR A 379 18.55 -27.61 9.54
C THR A 379 17.88 -26.46 10.28
N VAL A 380 17.95 -26.45 11.61
CA VAL A 380 17.54 -25.30 12.44
C VAL A 380 18.74 -24.55 12.99
N ILE A 381 18.71 -23.23 12.89
CA ILE A 381 19.77 -22.34 13.41
C ILE A 381 19.11 -21.15 14.07
N HIS A 382 19.63 -20.73 15.22
CA HIS A 382 19.30 -19.44 15.83
C HIS A 382 20.46 -18.46 15.65
N GLN A 383 20.18 -17.27 15.13
CA GLN A 383 21.15 -16.20 14.97
C GLN A 383 20.52 -14.87 15.40
N SER A 384 21.17 -14.15 16.31
CA SER A 384 20.70 -12.87 16.82
C SER A 384 19.29 -12.98 17.44
N ASP A 385 18.26 -12.56 16.69
CA ASP A 385 16.87 -12.47 17.10
C ASP A 385 15.94 -13.34 16.24
N TRP A 386 16.47 -14.27 15.45
CA TRP A 386 15.67 -15.11 14.57
C TRP A 386 16.08 -16.58 14.55
N ILE A 387 15.11 -17.41 14.18
CA ILE A 387 15.31 -18.82 13.85
C ILE A 387 15.21 -18.96 12.33
N ASP A 388 16.18 -19.67 11.75
CA ASP A 388 16.16 -20.14 10.38
C ASP A 388 15.90 -21.65 10.39
N PHE A 389 14.87 -22.10 9.67
CA PHE A 389 14.63 -23.49 9.29
C PHE A 389 14.89 -23.64 7.80
N VAL A 390 15.91 -24.41 7.44
CA VAL A 390 16.39 -24.59 6.06
C VAL A 390 16.18 -26.04 5.66
N VAL A 391 15.75 -26.26 4.42
CA VAL A 391 15.60 -27.60 3.83
C VAL A 391 16.51 -27.71 2.62
N TRP A 392 17.30 -28.76 2.58
CA TRP A 392 18.28 -29.01 1.52
C TRP A 392 17.67 -29.89 0.43
N HIS A 393 17.11 -29.25 -0.61
CA HIS A 393 16.50 -29.94 -1.76
C HIS A 393 17.54 -30.52 -2.72
N ASP A 394 18.59 -29.76 -2.99
CA ASP A 394 19.67 -30.17 -3.89
C ASP A 394 20.82 -30.79 -3.09
N ILE A 395 20.68 -32.07 -2.73
CA ILE A 395 21.82 -32.88 -2.26
C ILE A 395 22.59 -33.40 -3.49
N GLN A 396 23.02 -32.47 -4.36
CA GLN A 396 23.94 -32.78 -5.45
C GLN A 396 25.23 -32.01 -5.19
N PHE A 397 26.27 -32.75 -4.81
CA PHE A 397 27.65 -32.29 -4.80
C PHE A 397 28.33 -32.58 -6.12
#